data_AF-A0A6L7YBG9-F1
#
_entry.id   AF-A0A6L7YBG9-F1
#
_cell.length_a   1.000
_cell.length_b   1.000
_cell.length_c   1.000
_cell.angle_alpha   90.00
_cell.angle_beta   90.00
_cell.angle_gamma   90.00
#
_symmetry.space_group_name_H-M   'P 1'
#
loop_
_entity.id
_entity.type
_entity.pdbx_description
1 polymer ?
#
loop_
_entity_poly.entity_id
_entity_poly.type
_entity_poly.pdbx_seq_one_letter_code
_entity_poly.pdbx_strand_id
1 'polypeptide(L)'
;VMDGDFVAFLNSPVQFVFNKSAMHGAPAGDGQYVCISLSAAWDFAEQRAERLEQIFSREMERLFPRAREARIRRCRVVKQPQATFRPRPGSAQCRLPQATPIPNLVLAGEWTDTGWPSTMEGAVRSGTRAAERVDAEHPVP
;
A
#
# COMPACT_ATOMS: atom_id res chain seq x y z
N VAL A 1 10.99 -20.04 5.28
CA VAL A 1 10.14 -19.45 6.35
C VAL A 1 8.69 -19.89 6.21
N MET A 2 8.03 -19.67 5.08
CA MET A 2 6.64 -20.07 4.85
C MET A 2 6.45 -20.64 3.43
N ASP A 3 5.45 -21.49 3.22
CA ASP A 3 5.21 -22.11 1.91
C ASP A 3 4.10 -21.43 1.11
N GLY A 4 3.04 -20.93 1.76
CA GLY A 4 1.95 -20.21 1.10
C GLY A 4 2.33 -18.83 0.56
N ASP A 5 1.49 -18.27 -0.30
CA ASP A 5 1.70 -16.96 -0.93
C ASP A 5 1.60 -15.80 0.07
N PHE A 6 0.64 -15.87 1.00
CA PHE A 6 0.48 -14.88 2.05
C PHE A 6 -0.24 -15.44 3.28
N VAL A 7 -0.03 -14.79 4.43
CA VAL A 7 -0.75 -15.03 5.68
C VAL A 7 -1.08 -13.69 6.33
N ALA A 8 -2.28 -13.59 6.90
CA ALA A 8 -2.72 -12.44 7.68
C ALA A 8 -2.83 -12.81 9.17
N PHE A 9 -2.46 -11.88 10.04
CA PHE A 9 -2.50 -12.06 11.49
C PHE A 9 -3.33 -10.97 12.15
N LEU A 10 -4.10 -11.37 13.15
CA LEU A 10 -4.81 -10.46 14.05
C LEU A 10 -4.01 -10.32 15.35
N ASN A 11 -4.08 -9.14 15.97
CA ASN A 11 -3.45 -8.86 17.27
C ASN A 11 -1.94 -9.15 17.29
N SER A 12 -1.26 -8.83 16.20
CA SER A 12 0.17 -9.05 16.00
C SER A 12 0.80 -7.77 15.46
N PRO A 13 2.07 -7.45 15.82
CA PRO A 13 2.78 -6.33 15.23
C PRO A 13 3.06 -6.53 13.74
N VAL A 14 2.94 -7.75 13.20
CA VAL A 14 2.89 -8.01 11.74
C VAL A 14 1.44 -8.26 11.32
N GLN A 15 0.95 -7.56 10.28
CA GLN A 15 -0.43 -7.70 9.78
C GLN A 15 -0.50 -8.69 8.62
N PHE A 16 0.15 -8.37 7.50
CA PHE A 16 0.24 -9.25 6.34
C PHE A 16 1.69 -9.63 6.07
N VAL A 17 1.92 -10.91 5.81
CA VAL A 17 3.21 -11.42 5.37
C VAL A 17 3.02 -12.05 4.01
N PHE A 18 3.75 -11.56 3.01
CA PHE A 18 3.72 -12.03 1.63
C PHE A 18 5.02 -12.76 1.30
N ASN A 19 4.91 -13.97 0.77
CA ASN A 19 6.03 -14.71 0.19
C ASN A 19 6.27 -14.24 -1.24
N LYS A 20 7.04 -13.16 -1.39
CA LYS A 20 7.36 -12.58 -2.70
C LYS A 20 8.13 -13.54 -3.60
N SER A 21 8.94 -14.44 -3.03
CA SER A 21 9.60 -15.50 -3.80
C SER A 21 8.58 -16.43 -4.48
N ALA A 22 7.58 -16.92 -3.74
CA ALA A 22 6.54 -17.77 -4.32
C ALA A 22 5.68 -17.00 -5.33
N MET A 23 5.20 -15.81 -4.95
CA MET A 23 4.34 -14.98 -5.81
C MET A 23 4.98 -14.59 -7.15
N HIS A 24 6.31 -14.45 -7.19
CA HIS A 24 7.04 -14.12 -8.42
C HIS A 24 7.63 -15.34 -9.14
N GLY A 25 7.33 -16.57 -8.68
CA GLY A 25 7.86 -17.80 -9.27
C GLY A 25 9.39 -17.88 -9.22
N ALA A 26 10.01 -17.34 -8.17
CA ALA A 26 11.46 -17.42 -8.00
C ALA A 26 11.90 -18.89 -7.92
N PRO A 27 13.02 -19.26 -8.57
CA PRO A 27 13.52 -20.63 -8.51
C PRO A 27 13.81 -21.03 -7.06
N ALA A 28 13.67 -22.32 -6.77
CA ALA A 28 14.03 -22.87 -5.47
C ALA A 28 15.49 -22.52 -5.16
N GLY A 29 15.70 -21.89 -4.01
CA GLY A 29 17.00 -21.46 -3.54
C GLY A 29 17.11 -21.61 -2.03
N ASP A 30 18.24 -21.21 -1.48
CA ASP A 30 18.55 -21.32 -0.04
C ASP A 30 17.93 -20.19 0.81
N GLY A 31 16.98 -19.44 0.26
CA GLY A 31 16.35 -18.30 0.92
C GLY A 31 14.99 -17.92 0.34
N GLN A 32 14.27 -17.07 1.06
CA GLN A 32 12.99 -16.50 0.63
C GLN A 32 13.02 -14.99 0.81
N TYR A 33 12.39 -14.28 -0.14
CA TYR A 33 12.01 -12.89 0.03
C TYR A 33 10.58 -12.84 0.58
N VAL A 34 10.46 -12.39 1.83
CA VAL A 34 9.18 -12.11 2.46
C VAL A 34 8.99 -10.60 2.65
N CYS A 35 7.76 -10.13 2.49
CA CYS A 35 7.38 -8.74 2.67
C CYS A 35 6.31 -8.63 3.76
N ILE A 36 6.56 -7.79 4.76
CA ILE A 36 5.58 -7.47 5.79
C ILE A 36 4.91 -6.16 5.40
N SER A 37 3.58 -6.18 5.27
CA SER A 37 2.78 -4.99 4.97
C SER A 37 1.92 -4.66 6.17
N LEU A 38 1.88 -3.36 6.53
CA LEU A 38 1.07 -2.83 7.61
C LEU A 38 0.32 -1.60 7.11
N SER A 39 -0.95 -1.52 7.48
CA SER A 39 -1.79 -0.32 7.37
C SER A 39 -1.98 0.31 8.75
N ALA A 40 -2.23 1.62 8.79
CA ALA A 40 -2.42 2.38 10.04
C ALA A 40 -1.30 2.15 11.08
N ALA A 41 -0.05 2.05 10.61
CA ALA A 41 1.13 1.71 11.41
C ALA A 41 1.65 2.89 12.26
N TRP A 42 0.77 3.64 12.91
CA TRP A 42 1.10 4.87 13.65
C TRP A 42 2.14 4.62 14.75
N ASP A 43 2.00 3.51 15.48
CA ASP A 43 2.92 3.12 16.56
C ASP A 43 4.36 2.87 16.05
N PHE A 44 4.52 2.59 14.75
CA PHE A 44 5.80 2.26 14.11
C PHE A 44 6.34 3.40 13.24
N ALA A 45 5.50 4.41 12.92
CA ALA A 45 5.80 5.44 11.93
C ALA A 45 7.09 6.22 12.25
N GLU A 46 7.31 6.55 13.52
CA GLU A 46 8.48 7.32 13.97
C GLU A 46 9.66 6.45 14.45
N GLN A 47 9.49 5.13 14.56
CA GLN A 47 10.54 4.25 15.09
C GLN A 47 11.68 4.03 14.09
N ARG A 48 12.93 3.96 14.54
CA ARG A 48 14.05 3.67 13.64
C ARG A 48 13.93 2.31 12.94
N ALA A 49 14.46 2.21 11.73
CA ALA A 49 14.41 0.98 10.92
C ALA A 49 15.01 -0.23 11.65
N GLU A 50 16.10 -0.05 12.39
CA GLU A 50 16.75 -1.14 13.12
C GLU A 50 15.86 -1.68 14.25
N ARG A 51 15.09 -0.79 14.90
CA ARG A 51 14.13 -1.19 15.93
C ARG A 51 12.97 -1.98 15.32
N LEU A 52 12.48 -1.55 14.16
CA LEU A 52 11.41 -2.24 13.45
C LEU A 52 11.85 -3.62 12.96
N GLU A 53 13.07 -3.74 12.45
CA GLU A 53 13.67 -5.03 12.09
C GLU A 53 13.65 -5.99 13.28
N GLN A 54 14.10 -5.56 14.46
CA GLN A 54 14.11 -6.40 15.68
C GLN A 54 12.71 -6.83 16.12
N ILE A 55 11.74 -5.93 16.07
CA ILE A 55 10.35 -6.22 16.46
C ILE A 55 9.75 -7.25 15.51
N PHE A 56 9.88 -7.01 14.21
CA PHE A 56 9.25 -7.85 13.20
C PHE A 56 9.97 -9.19 13.02
N SER A 57 11.29 -9.25 13.14
CA SER A 57 12.02 -10.53 13.08
C SER A 57 11.63 -11.45 14.24
N ARG A 58 11.57 -10.92 15.46
CA ARG A 58 11.13 -11.67 16.65
C ARG A 58 9.69 -12.17 16.47
N GLU A 59 8.81 -11.34 15.92
CA GLU A 59 7.44 -11.77 15.69
C GLU A 59 7.36 -12.84 14.59
N MET A 60 8.16 -12.74 13.53
CA MET A 60 8.27 -13.78 12.51
C MET A 60 8.77 -15.11 13.09
N GLU A 61 9.74 -15.10 14.00
CA GLU A 61 10.20 -16.30 14.73
C GLU A 61 9.12 -16.92 15.62
N ARG A 62 8.25 -16.09 16.19
CA ARG A 62 7.09 -16.54 16.99
C ARG A 62 6.04 -17.20 16.11
N LEU A 63 5.72 -16.59 14.96
CA LEU A 63 4.63 -16.99 14.06
C LEU A 63 5.02 -18.12 13.11
N PHE A 64 6.29 -18.21 12.70
CA PHE A 64 6.78 -19.20 11.75
C PHE A 64 7.95 -19.99 12.36
N PRO A 65 7.77 -21.28 12.70
CA PRO A 65 8.83 -22.09 13.31
C PRO A 65 10.14 -22.10 12.50
N ARG A 66 10.05 -22.21 11.17
CA ARG A 66 11.19 -22.17 10.23
C ARG A 66 11.93 -20.82 10.21
N ALA A 67 11.35 -19.75 10.75
CA ALA A 67 12.06 -18.46 10.86
C ALA A 67 13.11 -18.46 11.98
N ARG A 68 12.96 -19.32 13.01
CA ARG A 68 13.90 -19.41 14.14
C ARG A 68 15.30 -19.89 13.72
N GLU A 69 15.35 -20.68 12.66
CA GLU A 69 16.58 -21.22 12.09
C GLU A 69 17.07 -20.39 10.89
N ALA A 70 16.27 -19.41 10.43
CA ALA A 70 16.60 -18.61 9.29
C ALA A 70 17.53 -17.45 9.66
N ARG A 71 18.44 -17.10 8.75
CA ARG A 71 19.27 -15.91 8.86
C ARG A 71 18.74 -14.79 7.96
N ILE A 72 18.48 -13.63 8.54
CA ILE A 72 18.18 -12.42 7.77
C ILE A 72 19.45 -12.01 7.00
N ARG A 73 19.41 -12.12 5.67
CA ARG A 73 20.51 -11.69 4.79
C ARG A 73 20.42 -10.21 4.43
N ARG A 74 19.20 -9.70 4.33
CA ARG A 74 18.90 -8.31 3.99
C ARG A 74 17.54 -7.94 4.57
N CYS A 75 17.48 -6.77 5.20
CA CYS A 75 16.24 -6.15 5.64
C CYS A 75 16.16 -4.73 5.08
N ARG A 76 14.98 -4.31 4.63
CA ARG A 76 14.72 -2.94 4.21
C ARG A 76 13.36 -2.52 4.72
N VAL A 77 13.35 -1.45 5.52
CA VAL A 77 12.13 -0.80 5.96
C VAL A 77 11.84 0.37 5.03
N VAL A 78 10.62 0.40 4.49
CA VAL A 78 10.09 1.52 3.71
C VAL A 78 8.87 2.05 4.43
N LYS A 79 8.78 3.36 4.58
CA LYS A 79 7.66 4.05 5.24
C LYS A 79 7.06 5.06 4.29
N GLN A 80 5.74 5.08 4.20
CA GLN A 80 5.02 5.99 3.32
C GLN A 80 3.85 6.62 4.11
N PRO A 81 4.13 7.57 5.02
CA PRO A 81 3.10 8.17 5.89
C PRO A 81 2.02 8.93 5.11
N GLN A 82 2.32 9.32 3.86
CA GLN A 82 1.43 10.04 2.96
C GLN A 82 0.99 9.18 1.76
N ALA A 83 1.04 7.84 1.87
CA ALA A 83 0.68 6.94 0.78
C ALA A 83 -0.80 7.07 0.36
N THR A 84 -1.68 7.26 1.34
CA THR A 84 -3.13 7.38 1.14
C THR A 84 -3.68 8.38 2.16
N PHE A 85 -4.75 9.08 1.80
CA PHE A 85 -5.48 9.87 2.79
C PHE A 85 -6.32 8.95 3.70
N ARG A 86 -6.71 9.46 4.86
CA ARG A 86 -7.57 8.72 5.79
C ARG A 86 -9.06 8.98 5.48
N PRO A 87 -9.83 8.00 4.97
CA PRO A 87 -11.25 8.17 4.70
C PRO A 87 -12.07 8.08 5.99
N ARG A 88 -12.13 9.17 6.76
CA ARG A 88 -13.00 9.26 7.94
C ARG A 88 -14.48 9.31 7.51
N PRO A 89 -15.43 8.93 8.37
CA PRO A 89 -16.84 9.21 8.11
C PRO A 89 -17.04 10.68 7.69
N GLY A 90 -17.78 10.90 6.61
CA GLY A 90 -17.98 12.22 6.01
C GLY A 90 -16.94 12.66 4.97
N SER A 91 -15.78 11.99 4.85
CA SER A 91 -14.72 12.38 3.90
C SER A 91 -15.14 12.40 2.43
N ALA A 92 -16.19 11.65 2.05
CA ALA A 92 -16.72 11.68 0.69
C ALA A 92 -17.18 13.10 0.28
N GLN A 93 -17.78 13.85 1.21
CA GLN A 93 -18.27 15.23 0.96
C GLN A 93 -17.14 16.22 0.68
N CYS A 94 -15.91 15.90 1.09
CA CYS A 94 -14.73 16.75 0.88
C CYS A 94 -14.01 16.44 -0.44
N ARG A 95 -14.42 15.39 -1.17
CA ARG A 95 -13.79 15.03 -2.44
C ARG A 95 -14.41 15.86 -3.55
N LEU A 96 -13.57 16.58 -4.29
CA LEU A 96 -14.03 17.38 -5.42
C LEU A 96 -14.17 16.51 -6.68
N PRO A 97 -15.14 16.80 -7.56
CA PRO A 97 -15.20 16.21 -8.89
C PRO A 97 -14.02 16.69 -9.75
N GLN A 98 -13.86 16.10 -10.93
CA GLN A 98 -12.80 16.47 -11.88
C GLN A 98 -12.89 17.92 -12.33
N ALA A 99 -14.10 18.45 -12.52
CA ALA A 99 -14.33 19.84 -12.92
C ALA A 99 -14.17 20.77 -11.71
N THR A 100 -13.32 21.80 -11.86
CA THR A 100 -13.13 22.82 -10.82
C THR A 100 -13.83 24.13 -11.19
N PRO A 101 -14.03 25.04 -10.22
CA PRO A 101 -14.51 26.39 -10.52
C PRO A 101 -13.48 27.27 -11.25
N ILE A 102 -12.23 26.82 -11.37
CA ILE A 102 -11.15 27.57 -12.01
C ILE A 102 -11.08 27.17 -13.49
N PRO A 103 -11.24 28.11 -14.44
CA PRO A 103 -11.16 27.79 -15.86
C PRO A 103 -9.85 27.10 -16.22
N ASN A 104 -9.91 26.07 -17.08
CA ASN A 104 -8.76 25.29 -17.54
C ASN A 104 -7.99 24.57 -16.42
N LEU A 105 -8.62 24.34 -15.25
CA LEU A 105 -8.07 23.52 -14.18
C LEU A 105 -8.99 22.33 -13.90
N VAL A 106 -8.46 21.13 -14.06
CA VAL A 106 -9.12 19.86 -13.73
C VAL A 106 -8.33 19.08 -12.68
N LEU A 107 -9.02 18.24 -11.91
CA LEU A 107 -8.40 17.39 -10.88
C LEU A 107 -8.42 15.93 -11.29
N ALA A 108 -7.30 15.25 -11.07
CA ALA A 108 -7.17 13.80 -11.24
C ALA A 108 -6.44 13.18 -10.05
N GLY A 109 -6.90 12.02 -9.62
CA GLY A 109 -6.34 11.25 -8.51
C GLY A 109 -7.39 10.44 -7.76
N GLU A 110 -6.96 9.38 -7.08
CA GLU A 110 -7.87 8.51 -6.31
C GLU A 110 -8.69 9.27 -5.25
N TRP A 111 -8.16 10.41 -4.78
CA TRP A 111 -8.73 11.23 -3.71
C TRP A 111 -9.87 12.14 -4.20
N THR A 112 -10.10 12.21 -5.50
CA THR A 112 -11.23 12.94 -6.11
C THR A 112 -12.54 12.16 -5.99
N ASP A 113 -13.66 12.82 -6.28
CA ASP A 113 -14.98 12.20 -6.23
C ASP A 113 -15.22 11.30 -7.46
N THR A 114 -14.77 10.06 -7.33
CA THR A 114 -14.94 9.02 -8.34
C THR A 114 -16.20 8.17 -8.11
N GLY A 115 -16.84 8.32 -6.94
CA GLY A 115 -17.80 7.38 -6.38
C GLY A 115 -17.17 6.08 -5.84
N TRP A 116 -15.85 5.93 -5.90
CA TRP A 116 -15.12 4.74 -5.46
C TRP A 116 -14.26 5.03 -4.22
N PRO A 117 -13.88 3.99 -3.44
CA PRO A 117 -12.82 4.13 -2.46
C PRO A 117 -11.50 4.60 -3.08
N SER A 118 -10.58 5.05 -2.22
CA SER A 118 -9.21 5.42 -2.58
C SER A 118 -8.44 4.18 -3.08
N THR A 119 -8.47 3.93 -4.39
CA THR A 119 -7.80 2.78 -5.02
C THR A 119 -7.11 3.16 -6.32
N MET A 120 -6.26 2.28 -6.86
CA MET A 120 -5.64 2.48 -8.17
C MET A 120 -6.68 2.59 -9.29
N GLU A 121 -7.74 1.76 -9.25
CA GLU A 121 -8.86 1.83 -10.20
C GLU A 121 -9.62 3.15 -10.07
N GLY A 122 -9.78 3.66 -8.84
CA GLY A 122 -10.30 4.99 -8.57
C GLY A 122 -9.44 6.09 -9.23
N ALA A 123 -8.11 6.02 -9.08
CA ALA A 123 -7.20 6.96 -9.75
C ALA A 123 -7.33 6.93 -11.27
N VAL A 124 -7.38 5.73 -11.88
CA VAL A 124 -7.55 5.57 -13.33
C VAL A 124 -8.86 6.20 -13.78
N ARG A 125 -9.97 5.87 -13.11
CA ARG A 125 -11.30 6.43 -13.42
C ARG A 125 -11.33 7.95 -13.29
N SER A 126 -10.69 8.49 -12.26
CA SER A 126 -10.53 9.93 -12.07
C SER A 126 -9.78 10.58 -13.23
N GLY A 127 -8.65 10.00 -13.64
CA GLY A 127 -7.85 10.48 -14.76
C GLY A 127 -8.59 10.46 -16.09
N THR A 128 -9.31 9.38 -16.39
CA THR A 128 -10.15 9.29 -17.60
C THR A 128 -11.20 10.39 -17.63
N ARG A 129 -11.94 10.60 -16.54
CA ARG A 129 -12.94 11.68 -16.46
C ARG A 129 -12.34 13.07 -16.57
N ALA A 130 -11.12 13.28 -16.06
CA ALA A 130 -10.43 14.55 -16.18
C ALA A 130 -10.04 14.82 -17.64
N ALA A 131 -9.55 13.81 -18.36
CA ALA A 131 -9.24 13.91 -19.78
C ALA A 131 -10.50 14.19 -20.63
N GLU A 132 -11.60 13.46 -20.38
CA GLU A 132 -12.90 13.70 -21.02
C GLU A 132 -13.38 15.16 -20.83
N ARG A 133 -13.11 15.74 -19.65
CA ARG A 133 -13.46 17.14 -19.38
C ARG A 133 -12.60 18.11 -20.19
N VAL A 134 -11.31 17.85 -20.32
CA VAL A 134 -10.40 18.67 -21.14
C VAL A 134 -10.83 18.63 -22.61
N ASP A 135 -11.12 17.45 -23.15
CA ASP A 135 -11.55 17.29 -24.54
C ASP A 135 -12.89 18.00 -24.81
N ALA A 136 -13.81 17.99 -23.85
CA ALA A 136 -15.09 18.70 -23.99
C ALA A 136 -14.96 20.24 -23.93
N GLU A 137 -13.96 20.77 -23.21
CA GLU A 137 -13.68 22.20 -23.13
C GLU A 137 -12.85 22.71 -24.32
N HIS A 138 -11.99 21.86 -24.88
CA HIS A 138 -11.09 22.17 -26.00
C HIS A 138 -11.07 21.02 -27.01
N PRO A 139 -12.12 20.86 -27.82
CA PRO A 139 -12.17 19.78 -28.80
C PRO A 139 -10.98 19.89 -29.76
N VAL A 140 -10.19 18.82 -29.83
CA VAL A 140 -9.12 18.69 -30.83
C VAL A 140 -9.79 18.73 -32.22
N PRO A 141 -9.31 19.56 -33.16
CA PRO A 141 -9.91 19.68 -34.49
C PRO A 141 -9.88 18.37 -35.29
#